data_AF-A0A5J5AN02-F1
#
_entry.id   AF-A0A5J5AN02-F1
#
_cell.length_a   1.000
_cell.length_b   1.000
_cell.length_c   1.000
_cell.angle_alpha   90.00
_cell.angle_beta   90.00
_cell.angle_gamma   90.00
#
_symmetry.space_group_name_H-M   'P 1'
#
loop_
_entity.id
_entity.type
_entity.pdbx_description
1 polymer ?
#
loop_
_entity_poly.entity_id
_entity_poly.type
_entity_poly.pdbx_seq_one_letter_code
_entity_poly.pdbx_strand_id
1 'polypeptide(L)'
;MKLVFATLLIVSMVLSSTFLQMAMADQKDFCDSKCAVRCSKAGKQERCLKYCDLCCKRCNCVPSGTYGNKSECPCYRDMVDTKGKPKCP
;
A
#
# COMPACT_ATOMS: atom_id res chain seq x y z
N MET A 1 -24.01 33.83 -18.83
CA MET A 1 -24.21 33.22 -17.49
C MET A 1 -24.26 31.69 -17.53
N LYS A 2 -25.14 31.06 -18.33
CA LYS A 2 -25.30 29.58 -18.37
C LYS A 2 -24.05 28.81 -18.86
N LEU A 3 -23.36 29.32 -19.89
CA LEU A 3 -22.11 28.73 -20.42
C LEU A 3 -20.93 28.85 -19.45
N VAL A 4 -20.84 29.95 -18.72
CA VAL A 4 -19.79 30.18 -17.70
C VAL A 4 -19.99 29.23 -16.52
N PHE A 5 -21.24 29.02 -16.12
CA PHE A 5 -21.57 28.07 -15.06
C PHE A 5 -21.25 26.62 -15.46
N ALA A 6 -21.59 26.24 -16.70
CA ALA A 6 -21.30 24.90 -17.21
C ALA A 6 -19.78 24.64 -17.31
N THR A 7 -18.99 25.62 -17.76
CA THR A 7 -17.54 25.50 -17.86
C THR A 7 -16.87 25.40 -16.48
N LEU A 8 -17.33 26.16 -15.48
CA LEU A 8 -16.84 26.07 -14.10
C LEU A 8 -17.09 24.70 -13.46
N LEU A 9 -18.26 24.09 -13.72
CA LEU A 9 -18.59 22.75 -13.21
C LEU A 9 -17.69 21.67 -13.81
N ILE A 10 -17.42 21.74 -15.12
CA ILE A 10 -16.54 20.79 -15.81
C ILE A 10 -15.11 20.90 -15.29
N VAL A 11 -14.59 22.12 -15.12
CA VAL A 11 -13.24 22.36 -14.56
C VAL A 11 -13.13 21.80 -13.14
N SER A 12 -14.12 22.03 -12.29
CA SER A 12 -14.17 21.49 -10.92
C SER A 12 -14.13 19.95 -10.89
N MET A 13 -14.87 19.29 -11.79
CA MET A 13 -14.90 17.83 -11.90
C MET A 13 -13.53 17.28 -12.31
N VAL A 14 -12.87 17.90 -13.29
CA VAL A 14 -11.54 17.50 -13.77
C VAL A 14 -10.49 17.66 -12.69
N LEU A 15 -10.47 18.80 -11.98
CA LEU A 15 -9.53 19.01 -10.87
C LEU A 15 -9.72 17.92 -9.80
N SER A 16 -10.95 17.64 -9.39
CA SER A 16 -11.25 16.62 -8.36
C SER A 16 -10.76 15.22 -8.74
N SER A 17 -10.88 14.83 -10.02
CA SER A 17 -10.39 13.53 -10.51
C SER A 17 -8.86 13.41 -10.42
N THR A 18 -8.12 14.49 -10.71
CA THR A 18 -6.65 14.47 -10.63
C THR A 18 -6.13 14.34 -9.20
N PHE A 19 -6.81 14.95 -8.22
CA PHE A 19 -6.45 14.81 -6.80
C PHE A 19 -6.62 13.38 -6.28
N LEU A 20 -7.67 12.67 -6.72
CA LEU A 20 -7.90 11.28 -6.32
C LEU A 20 -6.81 10.33 -6.83
N GLN A 21 -6.21 10.58 -8.00
CA GLN A 21 -5.15 9.73 -8.55
C GLN A 21 -3.84 9.84 -7.76
N MET A 22 -3.48 11.04 -7.28
CA MET A 22 -2.27 11.27 -6.49
C MET A 22 -2.27 10.49 -5.16
N ALA A 23 -3.42 10.42 -4.48
CA ALA A 23 -3.53 9.72 -3.19
C ALA A 23 -3.32 8.19 -3.29
N MET A 24 -3.57 7.60 -4.46
CA MET A 24 -3.47 6.15 -4.67
C MET A 24 -2.07 5.72 -5.14
N ALA A 25 -1.36 6.60 -5.85
CA ALA A 25 0.00 6.33 -6.32
C ALA A 25 0.98 6.22 -5.14
N ASP A 26 0.81 7.08 -4.13
CA ASP A 26 1.70 7.17 -2.97
C ASP A 26 1.74 5.86 -2.17
N GLN A 27 0.60 5.16 -2.07
CA GLN A 27 0.50 3.88 -1.37
C GLN A 27 1.26 2.77 -2.10
N LYS A 28 1.23 2.74 -3.43
CA LYS A 28 1.92 1.72 -4.22
C LYS A 28 3.44 1.88 -4.10
N ASP A 29 3.93 3.09 -4.27
CA ASP A 29 5.37 3.37 -4.20
C ASP A 29 5.93 3.14 -2.80
N PHE A 30 5.15 3.49 -1.76
CA PHE A 30 5.48 3.16 -0.37
C PHE A 30 5.65 1.66 -0.14
N CYS A 31 4.67 0.87 -0.56
CA CYS A 31 4.69 -0.58 -0.34
C CYS A 31 5.81 -1.26 -1.13
N ASP A 32 6.00 -0.89 -2.40
CA ASP A 32 7.04 -1.47 -3.25
C ASP A 32 8.44 -1.23 -2.64
N SER A 33 8.73 0.01 -2.22
CA SER A 33 10.01 0.36 -1.60
C SER A 33 10.26 -0.36 -0.28
N LYS A 34 9.28 -0.35 0.62
CA LYS A 34 9.42 -0.99 1.93
C LYS A 34 9.50 -2.52 1.83
N CYS A 35 8.73 -3.13 0.94
CA CYS A 35 8.76 -4.56 0.73
C CYS A 35 10.05 -5.03 0.04
N ALA A 36 10.65 -4.22 -0.84
CA ALA A 36 11.98 -4.50 -1.38
C ALA A 36 13.04 -4.62 -0.27
N VAL A 37 13.03 -3.70 0.70
CA VAL A 37 13.92 -3.75 1.87
C VAL A 37 13.60 -4.98 2.73
N ARG A 38 12.34 -5.18 3.11
CA ARG A 38 11.90 -6.28 3.97
C ARG A 38 12.27 -7.65 3.41
N CYS A 39 12.16 -7.80 2.10
CA CYS A 39 12.42 -9.06 1.41
C CYS A 39 13.84 -9.19 0.87
N SER A 40 14.73 -8.20 1.05
CA SER A 40 16.09 -8.19 0.46
C SER A 40 16.97 -9.40 0.80
N LYS A 41 16.68 -10.14 1.87
CA LYS A 41 17.39 -11.36 2.29
C LYS A 41 16.52 -12.61 2.27
N ALA A 42 15.35 -12.55 1.63
CA ALA A 42 14.43 -13.68 1.60
C ALA A 42 14.90 -14.76 0.60
N GLY A 43 15.02 -16.02 1.06
CA GLY A 43 15.37 -17.13 0.17
C GLY A 43 14.33 -17.42 -0.93
N LYS A 44 13.08 -16.94 -0.76
CA LYS A 44 12.02 -17.00 -1.78
C LYS A 44 11.51 -15.58 -2.07
N GLN A 45 12.29 -14.84 -2.85
CA GLN A 45 12.09 -13.40 -3.12
C GLN A 45 10.66 -13.06 -3.56
N GLU A 46 10.19 -13.69 -4.65
CA GLU A 46 8.86 -13.39 -5.22
C GLU A 46 7.72 -13.68 -4.24
N ARG A 47 7.83 -14.78 -3.49
CA ARG A 47 6.85 -15.13 -2.46
C ARG A 47 6.82 -14.07 -1.36
N CYS A 48 7.99 -13.64 -0.89
CA CYS A 48 8.08 -12.60 0.14
C CYS A 48 7.45 -11.30 -0.34
N LEU A 49 7.82 -10.82 -1.53
CA LEU A 49 7.28 -9.58 -2.11
C LEU A 49 5.77 -9.64 -2.26
N LYS A 50 5.23 -10.74 -2.78
CA LYS A 50 3.78 -10.94 -2.95
C LYS A 50 3.01 -10.84 -1.64
N TYR A 51 3.47 -11.51 -0.58
CA TYR A 51 2.79 -11.45 0.71
C TYR A 51 3.03 -10.12 1.42
N CYS A 52 4.23 -9.55 1.33
CA CYS A 52 4.52 -8.24 1.89
C CYS A 52 3.62 -7.16 1.28
N ASP A 53 3.49 -7.11 -0.04
CA ASP A 53 2.66 -6.13 -0.75
C ASP A 53 1.18 -6.27 -0.38
N LEU A 54 0.67 -7.50 -0.31
CA LEU A 54 -0.70 -7.76 0.16
C LEU A 54 -0.90 -7.24 1.59
N CYS A 55 0.06 -7.47 2.48
CA CYS A 55 0.00 -7.00 3.85
C CYS A 55 0.14 -5.50 3.97
N CYS A 56 1.03 -4.90 3.20
CA CYS A 56 1.23 -3.47 3.16
C CYS A 56 -0.01 -2.74 2.63
N LYS A 57 -0.61 -3.18 1.53
CA LYS A 57 -1.85 -2.59 1.00
C LYS A 57 -3.01 -2.65 1.98
N ARG A 58 -3.07 -3.70 2.82
CA ARG A 58 -4.11 -3.84 3.83
C ARG A 58 -3.86 -2.98 5.07
N CYS A 59 -2.61 -2.88 5.51
CA CYS A 59 -2.24 -2.31 6.80
C CYS A 59 -1.54 -0.94 6.71
N ASN A 60 -1.18 -0.49 5.51
CA ASN A 60 -0.37 0.70 5.22
C ASN A 60 0.90 0.80 6.07
N CYS A 61 1.52 -0.35 6.36
CA CYS A 61 2.67 -0.44 7.26
C CYS A 61 3.51 -1.67 6.89
N VAL A 62 4.83 -1.52 6.92
CA VAL A 62 5.81 -2.61 6.78
C VAL A 62 6.86 -2.44 7.88
N PRO A 63 7.11 -3.48 8.70
CA PRO A 63 8.11 -3.43 9.76
C PRO A 63 9.52 -3.17 9.23
N SER A 64 10.35 -2.56 10.07
CA SER A 64 11.76 -2.32 9.80
C SER A 64 12.56 -3.64 9.67
N GLY A 65 13.73 -3.55 9.02
CA GLY A 65 14.64 -4.68 8.84
C GLY A 65 14.11 -5.77 7.89
N THR A 66 14.83 -6.89 7.81
CA THR A 66 14.51 -8.01 6.91
C THR A 66 13.82 -9.18 7.60
N TYR A 67 13.70 -9.12 8.94
CA TYR A 67 13.07 -10.14 9.78
C TYR A 67 12.67 -9.52 11.12
N GLY A 68 11.69 -10.10 11.84
CA GLY A 68 11.28 -9.61 13.15
C GLY A 68 10.53 -8.27 13.11
N ASN A 69 10.60 -7.51 14.20
CA ASN A 69 10.04 -6.15 14.38
C ASN A 69 8.55 -5.97 14.08
N LYS A 70 7.79 -7.08 14.01
CA LYS A 70 6.37 -7.03 13.63
C LYS A 70 5.52 -6.21 14.62
N SER A 71 5.98 -6.01 15.86
CA SER A 71 5.34 -5.11 16.84
C SER A 71 5.22 -3.66 16.37
N GLU A 72 6.08 -3.19 15.45
CA GLU A 72 5.99 -1.86 14.84
C GLU A 72 4.71 -1.68 14.02
N CYS A 73 4.19 -2.78 13.45
CA CYS A 73 2.99 -2.80 12.63
C CYS A 73 2.01 -3.88 13.14
N PRO A 74 1.19 -3.60 14.17
CA PRO A 74 0.28 -4.60 14.75
C PRO A 74 -0.65 -5.27 13.73
N CYS A 75 -1.24 -4.51 12.80
CA CYS A 75 -2.06 -5.09 11.71
C CYS A 75 -1.28 -6.08 10.84
N TYR A 76 -0.02 -5.77 10.50
CA TYR A 76 0.85 -6.63 9.71
C TYR A 76 1.24 -7.91 10.47
N ARG A 77 1.49 -7.77 11.78
CA ARG A 77 1.79 -8.89 12.69
C ARG A 77 0.63 -9.87 12.81
N ASP A 78 -0.58 -9.34 12.99
CA ASP A 78 -1.76 -10.11 13.38
C ASP A 78 -2.51 -10.70 12.17
N MET A 79 -2.09 -10.39 10.95
CA MET A 79 -2.67 -10.98 9.75
C MET A 79 -2.31 -12.47 9.62
N VAL A 80 -3.36 -13.28 9.55
CA VAL A 80 -3.29 -14.73 9.38
C VAL A 80 -3.90 -15.19 8.05
N ASP A 81 -3.49 -16.37 7.59
CA ASP A 81 -4.13 -17.06 6.48
C ASP A 81 -5.40 -17.80 6.95
N THR A 82 -6.09 -18.48 6.02
CA THR A 82 -7.30 -19.25 6.33
C THR A 82 -7.06 -20.45 7.26
N LYS A 83 -5.79 -20.79 7.52
CA LYS A 83 -5.36 -21.86 8.44
C LYS A 83 -4.89 -21.31 9.79
N GLY A 84 -5.04 -20.00 10.02
CA GLY A 84 -4.61 -19.34 11.25
C GLY A 84 -3.09 -19.14 11.39
N LYS A 85 -2.32 -19.33 10.31
CA LYS A 85 -0.87 -19.14 10.34
C LYS A 85 -0.50 -17.69 9.98
N PRO A 86 0.62 -17.15 10.51
CA PRO A 86 1.09 -15.82 10.13
C PRO A 86 1.24 -15.71 8.61
N LYS A 87 0.57 -14.71 8.02
CA LYS A 87 0.51 -14.51 6.57
C LYS A 87 1.65 -13.66 6.05
N CYS A 88 2.05 -12.65 6.82
CA CYS A 88 3.00 -11.64 6.40
C CYS A 88 4.45 -12.01 6.75
N PRO A 89 5.44 -11.71 5.89
CA PRO A 89 6.84 -12.06 6.09
C PRO A 89 7.48 -11.45 7.36
#